data_AF-A0A838WC99-F1
#
_entry.id   AF-A0A838WC99-F1
#
_cell.length_a   1.000
_cell.length_b   1.000
_cell.length_c   1.000
_cell.angle_alpha   90.00
_cell.angle_beta   90.00
_cell.angle_gamma   90.00
#
_symmetry.space_group_name_H-M   'P 1'
#
loop_
_entity.id
_entity.type
_entity.pdbx_description
1 polymer ?
#
loop_
_entity_poly.entity_id
_entity_poly.type
_entity_poly.pdbx_seq_one_letter_code
_entity_poly.pdbx_strand_id
1 'polypeptide(L)'
;TITAVRPPARFGGIEFDGDRVVHFQEKPQIGEGWINGGFMVLQPEVLDYIEGDETLFEKDPLERLAADSELMAYRHDGFWQPMDTLREKHLLEELWASGEAPWKIWDD
;
A
#
# COMPACT_ATOMS: atom_id res chain seq x y z
N THR A 1 -1.31 6.15 -13.87
CA THR A 1 -1.01 4.83 -13.25
C THR A 1 -0.67 5.00 -11.78
N ILE A 2 -1.32 4.22 -10.92
CA ILE A 2 -1.00 4.13 -9.48
C ILE A 2 -0.25 2.82 -9.17
N THR A 3 0.55 2.82 -8.12
CA THR A 3 1.19 1.61 -7.62
C THR A 3 0.24 0.88 -6.70
N ALA A 4 -0.12 -0.34 -7.05
CA ALA A 4 -0.89 -1.26 -6.23
C ALA A 4 0.08 -2.09 -5.37
N VAL A 5 -0.13 -2.12 -4.07
CA VAL A 5 0.70 -2.86 -3.09
C VAL A 5 -0.14 -3.78 -2.22
N ARG A 6 0.51 -4.72 -1.53
CA ARG A 6 -0.13 -5.54 -0.49
C ARG A 6 -0.02 -4.83 0.85
N PRO A 7 -1.14 -4.65 1.59
CA PRO A 7 -1.06 -4.04 2.92
C PRO A 7 -0.31 -4.96 3.89
N PRO A 8 0.51 -4.40 4.82
CA PRO A 8 1.10 -5.21 5.86
C PRO A 8 0.00 -5.85 6.70
N ALA A 9 0.11 -7.15 6.90
CA ALA A 9 -0.89 -7.90 7.65
C ALA A 9 -0.95 -7.40 9.11
N ARG A 10 -2.12 -6.91 9.51
CA ARG A 10 -2.32 -6.31 10.83
C ARG A 10 -2.58 -7.34 11.93
N PHE A 11 -3.13 -8.50 11.57
CA PHE A 11 -3.57 -9.54 12.50
C PHE A 11 -3.20 -10.94 11.98
N GLY A 12 -3.16 -11.93 12.89
CA GLY A 12 -3.08 -13.33 12.52
C GLY A 12 -4.33 -13.80 11.78
N GLY A 13 -4.14 -14.50 10.66
CA GLY A 13 -5.20 -15.20 9.95
C GLY A 13 -5.45 -16.56 10.59
N ILE A 14 -6.72 -16.92 10.72
CA ILE A 14 -7.15 -18.20 11.29
C ILE A 14 -8.05 -18.89 10.28
N GLU A 15 -7.71 -20.13 9.93
CA GLU A 15 -8.54 -21.00 9.10
C GLU A 15 -9.18 -22.08 9.98
N PHE A 16 -10.48 -22.32 9.76
CA PHE A 16 -11.28 -23.26 10.55
C PHE A 16 -11.78 -24.42 9.69
N ASP A 17 -11.83 -25.62 10.29
CA ASP A 17 -12.61 -26.77 9.85
C ASP A 17 -13.66 -27.07 10.94
N GLY A 18 -14.90 -26.63 10.70
CA GLY A 18 -15.92 -26.54 11.75
C GLY A 18 -15.49 -25.57 12.87
N ASP A 19 -15.51 -26.04 14.12
CA ASP A 19 -15.04 -25.26 15.28
C ASP A 19 -13.54 -25.41 15.56
N ARG A 20 -12.83 -26.24 14.77
CA ARG A 20 -11.41 -26.50 14.97
C ARG A 20 -10.57 -25.55 14.11
N VAL A 21 -9.63 -24.85 14.75
CA VAL A 21 -8.57 -24.12 14.03
C VAL A 21 -7.65 -25.13 13.35
N VAL A 22 -7.58 -25.09 12.01
CA VAL A 22 -6.68 -25.94 11.19
C VAL A 22 -5.44 -25.20 10.73
N HIS A 23 -5.49 -23.88 10.63
CA HIS A 23 -4.34 -23.05 10.34
C HIS A 23 -4.37 -21.76 11.18
N PHE A 24 -3.24 -21.40 11.78
CA PHE A 24 -3.02 -20.08 12.37
C PHE A 24 -1.74 -19.53 11.75
N GLN A 25 -1.84 -18.39 11.07
CA GLN A 25 -0.69 -17.70 10.51
C GLN A 25 -0.64 -16.31 11.10
N GLU A 26 0.37 -16.00 11.90
CA GLU A 26 0.57 -14.65 12.42
C GLU A 26 0.94 -13.73 11.25
N LYS A 27 0.09 -12.73 10.98
CA LYS A 27 0.26 -11.71 9.93
C LYS A 27 0.45 -12.28 8.51
N PRO A 28 -0.52 -13.04 7.98
CA PRO A 28 -0.45 -13.52 6.61
C PRO A 28 -0.65 -12.35 5.65
N GLN A 29 0.30 -12.14 4.75
CA GLN A 29 0.16 -11.22 3.60
C GLN A 29 -0.96 -11.64 2.62
N ILE A 30 -1.66 -12.74 2.94
CA ILE A 30 -2.60 -13.47 2.08
C ILE A 30 -4.04 -12.92 2.20
N GLY A 31 -4.31 -12.01 3.15
CA GLY A 31 -5.63 -11.38 3.32
C GLY A 31 -5.93 -10.30 2.25
N GLU A 32 -7.07 -10.44 1.57
CA GLU A 32 -7.41 -9.89 0.26
C GLU A 32 -7.31 -8.37 0.06
N GLY A 33 -6.91 -7.98 -1.15
CA GLY A 33 -6.94 -6.61 -1.67
C GLY A 33 -5.58 -6.10 -2.15
N TRP A 34 -5.56 -5.46 -3.32
CA TRP A 34 -4.51 -4.52 -3.68
C TRP A 34 -4.93 -3.15 -3.18
N ILE A 35 -4.03 -2.41 -2.53
CA ILE A 35 -4.30 -1.03 -2.08
C ILE A 35 -3.45 -0.04 -2.87
N ASN A 36 -3.85 1.23 -2.87
CA ASN A 36 -3.03 2.32 -3.39
C ASN A 36 -1.79 2.51 -2.51
N GLY A 37 -0.60 2.29 -3.08
CA GLY A 37 0.69 2.42 -2.41
C GLY A 37 1.30 3.83 -2.48
N GLY A 38 0.60 4.81 -3.05
CA GLY A 38 0.96 6.23 -3.04
C GLY A 38 1.94 6.68 -4.13
N PHE A 39 2.65 5.76 -4.79
CA PHE A 39 3.53 6.09 -5.92
C PHE A 39 2.75 6.12 -7.23
N MET A 40 2.77 7.27 -7.91
CA MET A 40 1.95 7.50 -9.11
C MET A 40 2.78 8.07 -10.26
N VAL A 41 2.39 7.68 -11.47
CA VAL A 41 2.84 8.30 -12.72
C VAL A 41 1.61 8.85 -13.42
N LEU A 42 1.55 10.17 -13.56
CA LEU A 42 0.38 10.92 -14.01
C LEU A 42 0.77 11.83 -15.18
N GLN A 43 -0.15 12.03 -16.12
CA GLN A 43 0.00 13.08 -17.11
C GLN A 43 -0.53 14.41 -16.54
N PRO A 44 -0.05 15.58 -16.99
CA PRO A 44 -0.46 16.88 -16.46
C PRO A 44 -1.97 17.15 -16.49
N GLU A 45 -2.69 16.55 -17.44
CA GLU A 45 -4.14 16.62 -17.62
C GLU A 45 -4.91 16.12 -16.38
N VAL A 46 -4.26 15.38 -15.49
CA VAL A 46 -4.83 15.01 -14.19
C VAL A 46 -5.26 16.23 -13.37
N LEU A 47 -4.63 17.39 -13.59
CA LEU A 47 -4.97 18.64 -12.90
C LEU A 47 -6.37 19.14 -13.27
N ASP A 48 -6.91 18.75 -14.44
CA ASP A 48 -8.27 19.10 -14.85
C ASP A 48 -9.35 18.41 -13.98
N TYR A 49 -8.96 17.41 -13.20
CA TYR A 49 -9.82 16.74 -12.22
C TYR A 49 -9.80 17.41 -10.84
N ILE A 50 -8.95 18.42 -10.62
CA ILE A 50 -8.77 19.10 -9.33
C ILE A 50 -9.51 20.45 -9.38
N GLU A 51 -10.55 20.59 -8.56
CA GLU A 51 -11.41 21.80 -8.57
C GLU A 51 -10.84 22.94 -7.73
N GLY A 52 -9.98 22.62 -6.76
CA GLY A 52 -9.34 23.59 -5.87
C GLY A 52 -8.73 22.93 -4.63
N ASP A 53 -8.28 23.75 -3.68
CA ASP A 53 -7.46 23.32 -2.52
C ASP A 53 -8.14 22.29 -1.60
N GLU A 54 -9.47 22.27 -1.55
CA GLU A 54 -10.24 21.31 -0.74
C GLU A 54 -10.42 19.95 -1.44
N THR A 55 -9.91 19.80 -2.66
CA THR A 55 -10.04 18.54 -3.42
C THR A 55 -9.14 17.47 -2.83
N LEU A 56 -9.74 16.43 -2.25
CA LEU A 56 -9.02 15.23 -1.84
C LEU A 56 -8.68 14.40 -3.06
N PHE A 57 -7.41 14.40 -3.44
CA PHE A 57 -6.94 13.77 -4.67
C PHE A 57 -7.27 12.27 -4.73
N GLU A 58 -7.13 11.55 -3.62
CA GLU A 58 -7.39 10.12 -3.52
C GLU A 58 -8.86 9.74 -3.61
N LYS A 59 -9.76 10.73 -3.53
CA LYS A 59 -11.22 10.54 -3.63
C LYS A 59 -11.68 10.97 -5.01
N ASP A 60 -12.16 12.21 -5.14
CA ASP A 60 -12.91 12.63 -6.33
C ASP A 60 -12.09 12.52 -7.63
N PRO A 61 -10.80 12.94 -7.71
CA PRO A 61 -9.99 12.78 -8.91
C PRO A 61 -9.68 11.32 -9.28
N LEU A 62 -9.20 10.50 -8.34
CA LEU A 62 -8.87 9.10 -8.64
C LEU A 62 -10.11 8.26 -8.97
N GLU A 63 -11.25 8.48 -8.29
CA GLU A 63 -12.51 7.82 -8.60
C GLU A 63 -12.99 8.16 -10.03
N ARG A 64 -12.89 9.44 -10.42
CA ARG A 64 -13.25 9.89 -11.78
C ARG A 64 -12.32 9.33 -12.84
N LEU A 65 -11.00 9.38 -12.64
CA LEU A 65 -10.03 8.76 -13.56
C LEU A 65 -10.30 7.26 -13.75
N ALA A 66 -10.70 6.56 -12.70
CA ALA A 66 -11.08 5.15 -12.80
C ALA A 66 -12.37 4.97 -13.61
N ALA A 67 -13.40 5.79 -13.36
CA ALA A 67 -14.65 5.78 -14.11
C ALA A 67 -14.44 6.09 -15.61
N ASP A 68 -13.51 7.00 -15.90
CA ASP A 68 -13.15 7.42 -17.26
C ASP A 68 -12.16 6.45 -17.94
N SER A 69 -11.80 5.34 -17.30
CA SER A 69 -10.84 4.32 -17.79
C SER A 69 -9.41 4.82 -18.01
N GLU A 70 -9.04 5.92 -17.35
CA GLU A 70 -7.70 6.54 -17.38
C GLU A 70 -6.83 6.13 -16.19
N LEU A 71 -7.36 5.34 -15.25
CA LEU A 71 -6.62 4.85 -14.08
C LEU A 71 -6.13 3.42 -14.26
N MET A 72 -4.82 3.26 -14.47
CA MET A 72 -4.14 1.97 -14.49
C MET A 72 -3.46 1.66 -13.15
N ALA A 73 -3.24 0.38 -12.85
CA ALA A 73 -2.52 -0.09 -11.65
C ALA A 73 -1.25 -0.89 -12.00
N TYR A 74 -0.10 -0.44 -11.50
CA TYR A 74 1.15 -1.20 -11.51
C TYR A 74 1.25 -2.03 -10.22
N ARG A 75 1.29 -3.36 -10.33
CA ARG A 75 1.36 -4.27 -9.18
C ARG A 75 2.81 -4.38 -8.69
N HIS A 76 3.07 -3.87 -7.49
CA HIS A 76 4.35 -3.99 -6.80
C HIS A 76 4.27 -5.07 -5.73
N ASP A 77 4.88 -6.21 -6.02
CA ASP A 77 4.97 -7.37 -5.12
C ASP A 77 6.17 -7.30 -4.15
N GLY A 78 6.99 -6.25 -4.26
CA GLY A 78 8.17 -6.06 -3.41
C GLY A 78 7.87 -5.48 -2.04
N PHE A 79 8.93 -5.11 -1.32
CA PHE A 79 8.79 -4.44 -0.02
C PHE A 79 8.02 -3.12 -0.16
N TRP A 80 7.01 -2.93 0.69
CA TRP A 80 6.29 -1.68 0.88
C TRP A 80 5.82 -1.61 2.33
N GLN A 81 6.01 -0.46 2.98
CA GLN A 81 5.66 -0.26 4.37
C GLN A 81 5.32 1.23 4.61
N PRO A 82 4.09 1.56 5.04
CA PRO A 82 3.75 2.91 5.48
C PRO A 82 4.27 3.16 6.90
N MET A 83 4.24 4.43 7.31
CA MET A 83 4.58 4.85 8.67
C MET A 83 3.47 5.74 9.24
N ASP A 84 2.35 5.13 9.61
CA ASP A 84 1.19 5.83 10.15
C ASP A 84 1.15 5.76 11.68
N THR A 85 1.85 4.78 12.25
CA THR A 85 1.85 4.48 13.69
C THR A 85 3.26 4.41 14.27
N LEU A 86 3.38 4.60 15.58
CA LEU A 86 4.66 4.47 16.29
C LEU A 86 5.28 3.07 16.15
N ARG A 87 4.44 2.03 16.01
CA ARG A 87 4.89 0.66 15.76
C ARG A 87 5.65 0.55 14.44
N GLU A 88 5.11 1.16 13.38
CA GLU A 88 5.72 1.13 12.05
C GLU A 88 7.01 1.96 12.01
N LYS A 89 7.04 3.09 12.74
CA LYS A 89 8.27 3.85 12.96
C LYS A 89 9.38 2.97 13.56
N HIS A 90 9.10 2.27 14.65
CA HIS A 90 10.10 1.40 15.28
C HIS A 90 10.58 0.28 14.34
N LEU A 91 9.67 -0.34 13.57
CA LEU A 91 10.03 -1.34 12.56
C LEU A 91 10.99 -0.76 11.50
N LEU A 92 10.67 0.41 10.95
CA LEU A 92 11.50 1.05 9.94
C LEU A 92 12.86 1.51 10.51
N GLU A 93 12.89 2.01 11.74
CA GLU A 93 14.13 2.37 12.43
C GLU A 93 15.04 1.14 12.66
N GLU A 94 14.47 -0.02 13.03
CA GLU A 94 15.21 -1.27 13.21
C GLU A 94 15.81 -1.77 11.88
N LEU A 95 15.02 -1.77 10.80
CA LEU A 95 15.50 -2.13 9.46
C LEU A 95 16.62 -1.19 8.99
N TRP A 96 16.52 0.10 9.30
CA TRP A 96 17.57 1.06 8.98
C TRP A 96 18.84 0.81 9.81
N ALA A 97 18.71 0.67 11.13
CA ALA A 97 19.86 0.52 12.04
C ALA A 97 20.62 -0.80 11.85
N SER A 98 19.93 -1.86 11.42
CA SER A 98 20.54 -3.16 11.10
C SER A 98 21.26 -3.16 9.75
N GLY A 99 21.04 -2.15 8.89
CA GLY A 99 21.55 -2.14 7.52
C GLY A 99 20.76 -3.02 6.56
N GLU A 100 19.60 -3.52 6.97
CA GLU A 100 18.75 -4.42 6.17
C GLU A 100 17.55 -3.70 5.51
N ALA A 101 17.54 -2.36 5.51
CA ALA A 101 16.48 -1.54 4.94
C ALA A 101 16.28 -1.80 3.43
N PRO A 102 15.19 -2.47 2.99
CA PRO A 102 15.03 -2.86 1.59
C PRO A 102 14.82 -1.68 0.63
N TRP A 103 14.42 -0.52 1.17
CA TRP A 103 14.26 0.71 0.39
C TRP A 103 15.58 1.45 0.15
N LYS A 104 16.65 1.14 0.90
CA LYS A 104 17.97 1.76 0.70
C LYS A 104 18.70 1.06 -0.45
N ILE A 105 18.44 1.50 -1.68
CA ILE A 105 19.05 0.96 -2.91
C ILE A 105 20.24 1.79 -3.43
N TRP A 106 20.69 2.77 -2.65
CA TRP A 106 21.80 3.66 -2.99
C TRP A 106 23.04 3.36 -2.14
N ASP A 107 24.20 3.70 -2.71
CA ASP A 107 25.50 3.64 -2.02
C ASP A 107 25.71 4.87 -1.11
N ASP A 108 26.63 4.73 -0.16
CA ASP A 108 27.06 5.81 0.74
C ASP A 108 28.07 6.78 0.09
#